data_AF-A0A0N9HNM2-F1
#
_entry.id   AF-A0A0N9HNM2-F1
#
_cell.length_a   1.000
_cell.length_b   1.000
_cell.length_c   1.000
_cell.angle_alpha   90.00
_cell.angle_beta   90.00
_cell.angle_gamma   90.00
#
_symmetry.space_group_name_H-M   'P 1'
#
loop_
_entity.id
_entity.type
_entity.pdbx_description
1 polymer ?
#
loop_
_entity_poly.entity_id
_entity_poly.type
_entity_poly.pdbx_seq_one_letter_code
_entity_poly.pdbx_strand_id
1 'polypeptide(L)' 'MRYTIESLIGMVCTHSNVLVASAEERAVAVERMRAFLTAQPETSSGEFGFPFRTLAYRAKSAVTA' A
#
# COMPACT_ATOMS: atom_id res chain seq x y z
N MET A 1 11.38 -6.56 2.38
CA MET A 1 11.09 -5.42 3.26
C MET A 1 10.07 -5.90 4.30
N ARG A 2 10.28 -5.59 5.59
CA ARG A 2 9.39 -6.00 6.68
C ARG A 2 8.55 -4.81 7.14
N TYR A 3 7.32 -5.08 7.55
CA TYR A 3 6.36 -4.08 7.99
C TYR A 3 5.62 -4.54 9.24
N THR A 4 5.28 -3.59 10.10
CA THR A 4 4.14 -3.69 11.01
C THR A 4 2.87 -3.19 10.32
N ILE A 5 1.69 -3.51 10.87
CA ILE A 5 0.39 -3.01 10.39
C ILE A 5 0.43 -1.49 10.21
N GLU A 6 0.89 -0.75 11.23
CA GLU A 6 0.92 0.71 11.20
C GLU A 6 1.92 1.27 10.18
N SER A 7 3.10 0.66 10.04
CA SER A 7 4.09 1.10 9.04
C SER A 7 3.63 0.84 7.60
N LEU A 8 2.89 -0.26 7.35
CA LEU A 8 2.31 -0.55 6.04
C LEU A 8 1.18 0.43 5.72
N ILE A 9 0.25 0.65 6.65
CA ILE A 9 -0.84 1.61 6.49
C ILE A 9 -0.28 3.01 6.25
N GLY A 10 0.71 3.44 7.03
CA GLY A 10 1.38 4.73 6.84
C GLY A 10 1.98 4.89 5.44
N MET A 11 2.60 3.83 4.90
CA MET A 11 3.10 3.81 3.53
C MET A 11 1.96 3.92 2.50
N VAL A 12 0.87 3.15 2.66
CA VAL A 12 -0.31 3.23 1.78
C VAL A 12 -0.94 4.63 1.80
N CYS A 13 -0.95 5.31 2.96
CA CYS A 13 -1.47 6.66 3.09
C CYS A 13 -0.70 7.72 2.29
N THR A 14 0.50 7.42 1.77
CA THR A 14 1.25 8.30 0.87
C THR A 14 0.79 8.20 -0.60
N HIS A 15 -0.06 7.22 -0.93
CA HIS A 15 -0.53 7.02 -2.30
C HIS A 15 -1.52 8.11 -2.69
N SER A 16 -1.43 8.57 -3.94
CA SER A 16 -2.21 9.71 -4.44
C SER A 16 -3.72 9.53 -4.24
N ASN A 17 -4.23 8.32 -4.40
CA ASN A 17 -5.64 8.00 -4.18
C ASN A 17 -6.08 8.22 -2.71
N VAL A 18 -5.22 7.97 -1.73
CA VAL A 18 -5.51 8.21 -0.30
C VAL A 18 -5.31 9.68 0.05
N LEU A 19 -4.34 10.36 -0.59
CA LEU A 19 -4.07 11.78 -0.35
C LEU A 19 -5.21 12.69 -0.81
N VAL A 20 -5.90 12.35 -1.90
CA VAL A 20 -7.02 13.15 -2.43
C VAL A 20 -8.38 12.80 -1.80
N ALA A 21 -8.47 11.70 -1.06
CA ALA A 21 -9.68 11.31 -0.35
C ALA A 21 -10.01 12.33 0.75
N SER A 22 -11.31 12.52 1.01
CA SER A 22 -11.76 13.29 2.16
C SER A 22 -11.25 12.67 3.47
N ALA A 23 -11.25 13.46 4.55
CA ALA A 23 -10.80 12.97 5.85
C ALA A 23 -11.63 11.77 6.35
N GLU A 24 -12.94 11.77 6.08
CA GLU A 24 -13.84 10.67 6.44
C GLU A 24 -13.54 9.40 5.64
N GLU A 25 -13.45 9.51 4.31
CA GLU A 25 -13.12 8.38 3.44
C GLU A 25 -11.76 7.77 3.80
N ARG A 26 -10.77 8.63 4.10
CA ARG A 26 -9.46 8.18 4.55
C ARG A 26 -9.52 7.44 5.89
N ALA A 27 -10.29 7.95 6.86
CA ALA A 27 -10.45 7.29 8.15
C ALA A 27 -11.11 5.91 8.00
N VAL A 28 -12.18 5.83 7.20
CA VAL A 28 -12.85 4.55 6.90
C VAL A 28 -11.90 3.57 6.22
N ALA A 29 -11.10 4.01 5.25
CA ALA A 29 -10.11 3.16 4.59
C ALA A 29 -9.04 2.64 5.56
N VAL A 30 -8.52 3.51 6.43
CA VAL A 30 -7.52 3.13 7.45
C VAL A 30 -8.08 2.09 8.41
N GLU A 31 -9.30 2.29 8.93
CA GLU A 31 -9.94 1.33 9.83
C GLU A 31 -10.17 -0.01 9.15
N ARG A 32 -10.62 -0.01 7.88
CA ARG A 32 -10.80 -1.25 7.11
C ARG A 32 -9.48 -1.99 6.90
N MET A 33 -8.40 -1.28 6.57
CA MET A 33 -7.08 -1.89 6.43
C MET A 33 -6.59 -2.49 7.75
N ARG A 34 -6.71 -1.74 8.85
CA ARG A 34 -6.31 -2.20 10.18
C ARG A 34 -7.11 -3.44 10.61
N ALA A 35 -8.43 -3.41 10.46
CA ALA A 35 -9.29 -4.54 10.80
C ALA A 35 -8.91 -5.79 10.00
N PHE A 36 -8.67 -5.65 8.69
CA PHE A 36 -8.25 -6.75 7.84
C PHE A 36 -6.91 -7.33 8.28
N LEU A 37 -5.89 -6.49 8.49
CA LEU A 37 -4.54 -6.94 8.85
C LEU A 37 -4.47 -7.52 10.28
N THR A 38 -5.31 -7.06 11.20
CA THR A 38 -5.39 -7.65 12.54
C THR A 38 -6.08 -9.02 12.52
N ALA A 39 -7.02 -9.26 11.61
CA ALA A 39 -7.75 -10.51 11.53
C ALA A 39 -6.91 -11.67 10.96
N GLN A 40 -5.84 -11.39 10.21
CA GLN A 40 -4.98 -12.44 9.63
C GLN A 40 -3.86 -12.85 10.61
N PRO A 41 -3.70 -14.15 10.91
CA PRO A 41 -2.60 -14.65 11.75
C PRO A 41 -1.20 -14.23 11.26
N GLU A 42 -1.02 -14.14 9.94
CA GLU A 42 0.24 -13.84 9.26
C GLU A 42 0.68 -12.39 9.46
N THR A 43 -0.25 -11.47 9.72
CA THR A 43 0.03 -10.03 9.85
C THR A 43 -0.24 -9.47 11.24
N SER A 44 -0.96 -10.21 12.08
CA SER A 44 -1.30 -9.80 13.46
C SER A 44 -0.14 -9.99 14.45
N SER A 45 0.82 -10.87 14.14
CA SER A 45 1.96 -11.19 15.01
C SER A 45 3.21 -10.34 14.69
N GLY A 46 3.11 -9.03 14.92
CA GLY A 46 4.25 -8.12 14.85
C GLY A 46 4.67 -7.75 13.42
N GLU A 47 5.92 -8.03 13.06
CA GLU A 47 6.47 -7.68 11.75
C GLU A 47 6.31 -8.82 10.73
N PHE A 48 5.78 -8.49 9.56
CA PHE A 48 5.53 -9.42 8.47
C PHE A 48 6.16 -8.95 7.15
N GLY A 49 6.31 -9.89 6.21
CA GLY A 49 6.79 -9.60 4.86
C GLY A 49 5.67 -9.10 3.97
N PHE A 50 5.92 -8.02 3.24
CA PHE A 50 5.01 -7.53 2.19
C PHE A 50 5.75 -7.51 0.83
N PRO A 51 5.37 -8.37 -0.13
CA PRO A 51 6.09 -8.48 -1.39
C PRO A 51 5.68 -7.37 -2.36
N PHE A 52 6.56 -6.39 -2.59
CA PHE A 52 6.39 -5.45 -3.68
C PHE A 52 6.72 -6.08 -5.02
N ARG A 53 5.88 -5.77 -6.02
CA ARG A 53 6.13 -6.11 -7.41
C ARG A 53 6.53 -4.85 -8.15
N THR A 54 7.75 -4.85 -8.69
CA THR A 54 8.18 -3.80 -9.62
C THR A 54 7.69 -4.16 -11.01
N LEU A 55 6.91 -3.27 -11.62
CA LEU A 55 6.54 -3.36 -13.02
C LEU A 55 7.48 -2.47 -13.83
N ALA A 56 8.13 -3.05 -14.84
CA ALA A 56 9.02 -2.35 -15.75
C ALA A 56 8.46 -2.41 -17.17
N TYR A 57 8.39 -1.26 -17.83
CA TYR A 57 8.03 -1.15 -19.24
C TYR A 57 9.27 -0.73 -20.03
N ARG A 58 9.59 -1.48 -21.09
CA ARG A 58 10.68 -1.16 -22.02
C ARG A 58 10.09 -0.88 -23.39
N ALA A 59 10.27 0.34 -23.87
CA ALA A 59 9.93 0.73 -25.24
C ALA A 59 11.20 1.12 -26.01
N LYS A 60 11.16 0.95 -27.34
CA LYS A 60 12.14 1.58 -28.24
C LYS A 60 11.65 2.99 -28.56
N SER A 61 12.56 3.95 -28.67
CA SER A 61 12.21 5.26 -29.23
C SER A 61 11.71 5.05 -30.66
N ALA A 62 10.56 5.62 -31.00
CA ALA A 62 10.14 5.73 -32.38
C ALA A 62 11.03 6.81 -33.01
N VAL A 63 12.07 6.38 -33.72
CA VAL A 63 12.75 7.26 -34.67
C VAL A 63 11.84 7.36 -35.88
N THR A 64 11.05 8.43 -35.96
CA THR A 64 10.31 8.78 -37.18
C THR A 64 11.32 9.29 -38.21
N ALA A 65 11.42 8.59 -39.34
CA ALA A 65 12.18 9.02 -40.52
C ALA A 65 11.40 10.06 -41.33
#